data_AF-A0A963G0M9-F1
#
_entry.id   AF-A0A963G0M9-F1
#
_cell.length_a   1.000
_cell.length_b   1.000
_cell.length_c   1.000
_cell.angle_alpha   90.00
_cell.angle_beta   90.00
_cell.angle_gamma   90.00
#
_symmetry.space_group_name_H-M   'P 1'
#
loop_
_entity.id
_entity.type
_entity.pdbx_description
1 polymer ?
#
loop_
_entity_poly.entity_id
_entity_poly.type
_entity_poly.pdbx_seq_one_letter_code
_entity_poly.pdbx_strand_id
1 'polypeptide(L)'
;MIHQRPGTKPVVRSTGPRGCTVSGSDADVPSVHTGPSHRRKDATLPDIADVRHNGRAPVFGHAIQPQAAVMTDQDSEVVRTEIAQIIEALESGRYKRVRKKLRHMHPAKIASLIEAIHPEQRVALWQQVDSIHESRILIHLEPELARILKRDSKEAVTALDESGDDRRHGKSTQTGDVIDALNRGKLKRVSRTLRDMHPAKVAGLLESLPPKERSAAWSMVETDRASKVLPYLHGETCASLALDMDHEDLVAAAQRLDLDDLVDLIQALPDEQGRGLLRAAGGRHREKIESMLSYPEDSAGGLMNTDHIAVRPDVRLEAVLRYLRVVESLPVQTDKLMVVDRKGLYRGVLDLGTLVTAPSGRRVQDVMNTALSAIPVSLPADDVAHLFQDHDLISAPVVDDQQRLLGRITVDDVVDLIRDSSDKAIMQLAGLDQEADMFAPVLTSSRRRALWLAINLVTAFAAAWVIGLFQSTLERVVALAVLMPIVASMGGIAGSQTLTLVVRGMALGMVQDKNARALLAKEGGIALINGMLWAVVVASLAFAWFGDWQIGAVIGAAILINLLVAACAGLAVPLLLERVGVDPALAGGVILTTVTDMVGFFAFLGLASIVL
;
A
#
# COMPACT_ATOMS: atom_id res chain seq x y z
N MET A 1 46.24 44.03 0.12
CA MET A 1 47.67 44.08 -0.27
C MET A 1 48.28 42.70 -0.03
N ILE A 2 48.81 42.10 -1.12
CA ILE A 2 49.83 41.03 -1.24
C ILE A 2 49.47 39.64 -0.62
N HIS A 3 48.95 38.65 -1.37
CA HIS A 3 49.57 37.68 -2.33
C HIS A 3 50.38 36.51 -1.71
N GLN A 4 49.91 35.25 -1.84
CA GLN A 4 50.36 34.24 -2.83
C GLN A 4 49.61 32.88 -2.70
N ARG A 5 49.51 32.17 -3.85
CA ARG A 5 48.79 30.91 -4.24
C ARG A 5 49.69 29.64 -4.07
N PRO A 6 49.40 28.38 -4.55
CA PRO A 6 48.37 27.83 -5.48
C PRO A 6 47.69 26.46 -5.08
N GLY A 7 46.57 26.02 -5.69
CA GLY A 7 46.44 25.09 -6.87
C GLY A 7 46.56 23.61 -6.45
N THR A 8 45.67 22.63 -6.73
CA THR A 8 45.09 22.14 -8.01
C THR A 8 43.98 21.08 -7.79
N LYS A 9 43.24 20.78 -8.88
CA LYS A 9 41.99 20.03 -9.11
C LYS A 9 42.00 18.48 -8.94
N PRO A 10 40.83 17.79 -9.07
CA PRO A 10 40.55 16.42 -8.59
C PRO A 10 40.66 15.31 -9.65
N VAL A 11 40.66 14.03 -9.23
CA VAL A 11 40.58 12.84 -10.10
C VAL A 11 39.63 11.76 -9.52
N VAL A 12 38.88 11.15 -10.44
CA VAL A 12 37.86 10.09 -10.34
C VAL A 12 38.52 8.69 -10.32
N ARG A 13 38.01 7.70 -9.54
CA ARG A 13 37.58 6.36 -10.02
C ARG A 13 37.28 5.33 -8.92
N SER A 14 36.29 4.50 -9.28
CA SER A 14 35.82 3.20 -8.77
C SER A 14 36.87 2.21 -8.22
N THR A 15 36.49 1.37 -7.25
CA THR A 15 36.19 -0.09 -7.40
C THR A 15 36.14 -0.82 -6.04
N GLY A 16 35.08 -1.62 -5.87
CA GLY A 16 34.84 -2.83 -5.04
C GLY A 16 35.66 -3.20 -3.78
N PRO A 17 35.04 -3.84 -2.77
CA PRO A 17 35.79 -4.51 -1.71
C PRO A 17 36.09 -5.97 -2.08
N ARG A 18 37.38 -6.31 -2.20
CA ARG A 18 37.88 -7.69 -2.06
C ARG A 18 38.14 -7.98 -0.58
N GLY A 19 37.87 -9.23 -0.21
CA GLY A 19 37.85 -9.72 1.16
C GLY A 19 39.17 -9.71 1.91
N CYS A 20 39.04 -9.89 3.22
CA CYS A 20 40.10 -10.30 4.12
C CYS A 20 39.69 -11.63 4.76
N THR A 21 40.43 -12.67 4.39
CA THR A 21 40.60 -13.91 5.14
C THR A 21 41.50 -13.65 6.34
N VAL A 22 41.13 -14.12 7.53
CA VAL A 22 42.08 -14.40 8.61
C VAL A 22 41.83 -15.80 9.16
N SER A 23 42.93 -16.55 9.19
CA SER A 23 43.13 -17.91 9.70
C SER A 23 43.12 -17.96 11.23
N GLY A 24 42.78 -19.13 11.79
CA GLY A 24 42.51 -19.37 13.21
C GLY A 24 43.66 -19.88 14.07
N SER A 25 43.32 -20.32 15.28
CA SER A 25 43.89 -21.48 16.01
C SER A 25 43.15 -21.70 17.36
N ASP A 26 42.69 -22.94 17.55
CA ASP A 26 42.80 -23.81 18.74
C ASP A 26 42.31 -23.36 20.14
N ALA A 27 41.38 -24.12 20.73
CA ALA A 27 41.72 -25.17 21.72
C ALA A 27 40.48 -25.85 22.37
N ASP A 28 40.51 -27.19 22.34
CA ASP A 28 40.13 -28.19 23.36
C ASP A 28 38.76 -28.19 24.08
N VAL A 29 37.97 -29.24 23.80
CA VAL A 29 37.27 -30.05 24.83
C VAL A 29 37.16 -31.52 24.35
N PRO A 30 37.54 -32.54 25.15
CA PRO A 30 37.41 -33.94 24.79
C PRO A 30 36.10 -34.58 25.26
N SER A 31 35.85 -35.76 24.69
CA SER A 31 34.65 -36.58 24.67
C SER A 31 34.61 -37.67 25.76
N VAL A 32 33.46 -38.37 25.84
CA VAL A 32 33.28 -39.84 26.02
C VAL A 32 32.48 -40.34 27.28
N HIS A 33 31.28 -40.89 26.96
CA HIS A 33 30.63 -42.16 27.39
C HIS A 33 29.81 -42.41 28.69
N THR A 34 28.66 -43.06 28.40
CA THR A 34 27.99 -44.24 29.04
C THR A 34 27.22 -44.11 30.38
N GLY A 35 25.96 -44.57 30.37
CA GLY A 35 25.11 -44.85 31.57
C GLY A 35 25.50 -46.15 32.30
N PRO A 36 24.64 -46.86 33.10
CA PRO A 36 23.19 -46.67 33.38
C PRO A 36 22.72 -46.95 34.86
N SER A 37 21.40 -46.84 35.09
CA SER A 37 20.53 -47.67 35.97
C SER A 37 20.24 -47.34 37.46
N HIS A 38 18.95 -47.55 37.80
CA HIS A 38 18.31 -47.96 39.07
C HIS A 38 18.27 -47.04 40.33
N ARG A 39 17.05 -46.68 40.78
CA ARG A 39 16.38 -47.31 41.95
C ARG A 39 14.96 -46.79 42.24
N ARG A 40 14.11 -47.74 42.65
CA ARG A 40 12.77 -47.65 43.26
C ARG A 40 12.78 -46.98 44.65
N LYS A 41 11.62 -46.48 45.08
CA LYS A 41 10.86 -46.73 46.33
C LYS A 41 9.49 -46.04 46.20
N ASP A 42 8.38 -46.35 46.84
CA ASP A 42 7.77 -47.49 47.55
C ASP A 42 6.38 -46.96 47.96
N ALA A 43 5.32 -47.75 47.80
CA ALA A 43 4.16 -47.78 48.72
C ALA A 43 3.14 -48.84 48.25
N THR A 44 2.79 -49.73 49.18
CA THR A 44 2.01 -50.96 48.98
C THR A 44 0.83 -51.01 49.96
N LEU A 45 -0.36 -51.37 49.43
CA LEU A 45 -1.40 -52.32 49.94
C LEU A 45 -2.19 -51.97 51.23
N PRO A 46 -3.32 -52.66 51.59
CA PRO A 46 -3.95 -53.92 51.05
C PRO A 46 -5.45 -53.79 50.66
N ASP A 47 -6.09 -54.63 49.82
CA ASP A 47 -6.36 -56.09 49.76
C ASP A 47 -7.68 -56.51 50.44
N ILE A 48 -8.70 -56.97 49.67
CA ILE A 48 -9.74 -57.94 50.09
C ILE A 48 -10.16 -58.79 48.87
N ALA A 49 -10.16 -60.11 49.11
CA ALA A 49 -10.31 -61.20 48.17
C ALA A 49 -11.76 -61.70 47.93
N ASP A 50 -11.98 -62.19 46.70
CA ASP A 50 -12.49 -63.52 46.29
C ASP A 50 -13.74 -64.15 46.95
N VAL A 51 -14.80 -64.39 46.14
CA VAL A 51 -15.77 -65.50 46.33
C VAL A 51 -16.19 -66.06 44.95
N ARG A 52 -16.08 -67.38 44.81
CA ARG A 52 -16.35 -68.22 43.61
C ARG A 52 -17.83 -68.63 43.44
N HIS A 53 -18.17 -69.00 42.18
CA HIS A 53 -19.14 -70.00 41.63
C HIS A 53 -20.36 -70.45 42.48
N ASN A 54 -21.59 -70.64 41.98
CA ASN A 54 -22.00 -71.42 40.79
C ASN A 54 -23.54 -71.32 40.50
N GLY A 55 -23.93 -71.29 39.21
CA GLY A 55 -25.13 -71.88 38.57
C GLY A 55 -26.59 -71.69 39.05
N ARG A 56 -27.43 -71.04 38.23
CA ARG A 56 -28.59 -71.62 37.48
C ARG A 56 -29.41 -70.53 36.75
N ALA A 57 -29.80 -70.83 35.50
CA ALA A 57 -30.59 -70.00 34.59
C ALA A 57 -32.08 -69.87 35.03
N PRO A 58 -32.88 -68.92 34.47
CA PRO A 58 -33.40 -69.05 33.10
C PRO A 58 -33.54 -67.75 32.26
N VAL A 59 -33.35 -67.92 30.95
CA VAL A 59 -34.14 -67.43 29.80
C VAL A 59 -34.93 -66.11 29.94
N PHE A 60 -34.53 -65.09 29.18
CA PHE A 60 -35.41 -64.27 28.33
C PHE A 60 -34.57 -63.67 27.19
N GLY A 61 -34.91 -64.01 25.95
CA GLY A 61 -34.25 -63.50 24.76
C GLY A 61 -34.99 -62.30 24.19
N HIS A 62 -34.25 -61.23 23.90
CA HIS A 62 -34.51 -60.37 22.74
C HIS A 62 -33.18 -59.83 22.22
N ALA A 63 -32.78 -60.34 21.06
CA ALA A 63 -31.69 -59.79 20.26
C ALA A 63 -32.22 -58.54 19.54
N ILE A 64 -31.56 -57.39 19.74
CA ILE A 64 -31.69 -56.22 18.88
C ILE A 64 -30.47 -56.21 17.97
N GLN A 65 -30.68 -56.46 16.67
CA GLN A 65 -29.70 -56.30 15.60
C GLN A 65 -29.35 -54.81 15.41
N PRO A 66 -28.15 -54.48 14.89
CA PRO A 66 -27.81 -53.12 14.50
C PRO A 66 -28.58 -52.73 13.24
N GLN A 67 -29.44 -51.71 13.31
CA GLN A 67 -30.06 -51.10 12.13
C GLN A 67 -29.01 -50.31 11.35
N ALA A 68 -28.69 -50.78 10.16
CA ALA A 68 -28.15 -49.93 9.10
C ALA A 68 -29.21 -48.91 8.71
N ALA A 69 -28.91 -47.62 8.81
CA ALA A 69 -29.80 -46.55 8.38
C ALA A 69 -30.02 -46.67 6.86
N VAL A 70 -31.25 -46.97 6.46
CA VAL A 70 -31.69 -46.97 5.06
C VAL A 70 -31.93 -45.51 4.65
N MET A 71 -31.13 -45.03 3.70
CA MET A 71 -31.25 -43.69 3.12
C MET A 71 -32.51 -43.61 2.25
N THR A 72 -33.34 -42.59 2.44
CA THR A 72 -34.57 -42.40 1.65
C THR A 72 -34.26 -41.77 0.27
N ASP A 73 -35.17 -41.92 -0.69
CA ASP A 73 -35.00 -41.40 -2.06
C ASP A 73 -34.86 -39.86 -2.09
N GLN A 74 -35.50 -39.16 -1.14
CA GLN A 74 -35.35 -37.71 -0.93
C GLN A 74 -33.97 -37.31 -0.41
N ASP A 75 -33.38 -38.07 0.52
CA ASP A 75 -32.01 -37.82 1.01
C ASP A 75 -30.98 -38.00 -0.11
N SER A 76 -31.25 -38.94 -1.02
CA SER A 76 -30.41 -39.25 -2.18
C SER A 76 -30.40 -38.11 -3.21
N GLU A 77 -31.55 -37.45 -3.41
CA GLU A 77 -31.72 -36.33 -4.34
C GLU A 77 -31.11 -35.02 -3.80
N VAL A 78 -31.24 -34.76 -2.50
CA VAL A 78 -30.59 -33.62 -1.82
C VAL A 78 -29.07 -33.76 -1.87
N VAL A 79 -28.52 -34.96 -1.63
CA VAL A 79 -27.08 -35.22 -1.71
C VAL A 79 -26.56 -35.02 -3.15
N ARG A 80 -27.27 -35.49 -4.18
CA ARG A 80 -26.92 -35.24 -5.59
C ARG A 80 -26.93 -33.75 -5.94
N THR A 81 -27.89 -33.00 -5.39
CA THR A 81 -28.01 -31.55 -5.62
C THR A 81 -26.89 -30.77 -4.93
N GLU A 82 -26.52 -31.13 -3.70
CA GLU A 82 -25.36 -30.54 -3.00
C GLU A 82 -24.04 -30.83 -3.71
N ILE A 83 -23.86 -32.05 -4.24
CA ILE A 83 -22.69 -32.45 -5.02
C ILE A 83 -22.59 -31.63 -6.31
N ALA A 84 -23.70 -31.50 -7.05
CA ALA A 84 -23.74 -30.71 -8.28
C ALA A 84 -23.35 -29.25 -8.04
N GLN A 85 -23.84 -28.63 -6.96
CA GLN A 85 -23.48 -27.26 -6.58
C GLN A 85 -22.00 -27.09 -6.22
N ILE A 86 -21.38 -28.09 -5.59
CA ILE A 86 -19.95 -28.06 -5.25
C ILE A 86 -19.10 -28.22 -6.50
N ILE A 87 -19.49 -29.09 -7.42
CA ILE A 87 -18.80 -29.29 -8.70
C ILE A 87 -18.88 -28.01 -9.56
N GLU A 88 -20.07 -27.42 -9.70
CA GLU A 88 -20.25 -26.16 -10.43
C GLU A 88 -19.44 -25.01 -9.81
N ALA A 89 -19.34 -24.96 -8.48
CA ALA A 89 -18.52 -23.97 -7.79
C ALA A 89 -17.02 -24.20 -7.97
N LEU A 90 -16.56 -25.44 -8.10
CA LEU A 90 -15.17 -25.78 -8.43
C LEU A 90 -14.81 -25.38 -9.87
N GLU A 91 -15.69 -25.66 -10.83
CA GLU A 91 -15.49 -25.34 -12.25
C GLU A 91 -15.54 -23.83 -12.52
N SER A 92 -16.35 -23.09 -11.76
CA SER A 92 -16.42 -21.63 -11.83
C SER A 92 -15.36 -20.89 -11.01
N GLY A 93 -14.39 -21.60 -10.41
CA GLY A 93 -13.29 -21.00 -9.65
C GLY A 93 -13.70 -20.37 -8.32
N ARG A 94 -14.92 -20.62 -7.82
CA ARG A 94 -15.44 -20.06 -6.56
C ARG A 94 -14.96 -20.84 -5.34
N TYR A 95 -13.65 -20.93 -5.18
CA TYR A 95 -12.99 -21.76 -4.18
C TYR A 95 -13.35 -21.41 -2.72
N LYS A 96 -13.62 -20.13 -2.41
CA LYS A 96 -14.12 -19.71 -1.08
C LYS A 96 -15.47 -20.36 -0.75
N ARG A 97 -16.40 -20.35 -1.71
CA ARG A 97 -17.75 -20.92 -1.54
C ARG A 97 -17.70 -22.43 -1.31
N VAL A 98 -16.82 -23.13 -2.04
CA VAL A 98 -16.55 -24.55 -1.84
C VAL A 98 -16.02 -24.81 -0.43
N ARG A 99 -15.00 -24.06 0.01
CA ARG A 99 -14.45 -24.15 1.38
C ARG A 99 -15.49 -23.92 2.46
N LYS A 100 -16.33 -22.90 2.31
CA LYS A 100 -17.40 -22.57 3.26
C LYS A 100 -18.39 -23.73 3.38
N LYS A 101 -18.82 -24.33 2.27
CA LYS A 101 -19.69 -25.53 2.30
C LYS A 101 -19.00 -26.73 2.97
N LEU A 102 -17.73 -26.98 2.64
CA LEU A 102 -16.97 -28.09 3.23
C LEU A 102 -16.77 -27.93 4.74
N ARG A 103 -16.52 -26.71 5.24
CA ARG A 103 -16.28 -26.46 6.68
C ARG A 103 -17.45 -26.85 7.58
N HIS A 104 -18.68 -26.80 7.07
CA HIS A 104 -19.89 -27.14 7.82
C HIS A 104 -20.31 -28.61 7.62
N MET A 105 -19.59 -29.36 6.78
CA MET A 105 -19.89 -30.74 6.44
C MET A 105 -19.13 -31.70 7.36
N HIS A 106 -19.78 -32.80 7.78
CA HIS A 106 -19.13 -33.83 8.59
C HIS A 106 -17.97 -34.50 7.80
N PRO A 107 -16.80 -34.77 8.40
CA PRO A 107 -15.64 -35.36 7.72
C PRO A 107 -15.94 -36.63 6.90
N ALA A 108 -16.81 -37.50 7.41
CA ALA A 108 -17.24 -38.71 6.68
C ALA A 108 -18.07 -38.39 5.42
N LYS A 109 -18.88 -37.32 5.44
CA LYS A 109 -19.66 -36.88 4.28
C LYS A 109 -18.72 -36.27 3.22
N ILE A 110 -17.68 -35.55 3.64
CA ILE A 110 -16.62 -35.05 2.74
C ILE A 110 -15.85 -36.22 2.10
N ALA A 111 -15.49 -37.26 2.87
CA ALA A 111 -14.85 -38.46 2.34
C ALA A 111 -15.71 -39.14 1.27
N SER A 112 -17.01 -39.33 1.53
CA SER A 112 -17.94 -39.88 0.53
C SER A 112 -18.04 -39.02 -0.74
N LEU A 113 -17.92 -37.71 -0.60
CA LEU A 113 -17.98 -36.76 -1.71
C LEU A 113 -16.72 -36.84 -2.58
N ILE A 114 -15.55 -36.96 -1.95
CA ILE A 114 -14.27 -37.18 -2.63
C ILE A 114 -14.30 -38.51 -3.40
N GLU A 115 -14.89 -39.56 -2.83
CA GLU A 115 -14.99 -40.87 -3.50
C GLU A 115 -15.96 -40.84 -4.70
N ALA A 116 -17.04 -40.05 -4.60
CA ALA A 116 -18.08 -39.96 -5.63
C ALA A 116 -17.70 -39.13 -6.87
N ILE A 117 -16.68 -38.28 -6.81
CA ILE A 117 -16.28 -37.38 -7.92
C ILE A 117 -15.11 -37.91 -8.75
N HIS A 118 -14.92 -37.37 -9.96
CA HIS A 118 -13.88 -37.82 -10.91
C HIS A 118 -12.46 -37.51 -10.39
N PRO A 119 -11.41 -38.32 -10.70
CA PRO A 119 -10.06 -38.15 -10.14
C PRO A 119 -9.45 -36.74 -10.26
N GLU A 120 -9.69 -36.04 -11.37
CA GLU A 120 -9.21 -34.65 -11.56
C GLU A 120 -9.90 -33.67 -10.60
N GLN A 121 -11.19 -33.86 -10.34
CA GLN A 121 -11.99 -33.07 -9.40
C GLN A 121 -11.64 -33.41 -7.94
N ARG A 122 -11.20 -34.64 -7.65
CA ARG A 122 -10.76 -35.06 -6.30
C ARG A 122 -9.60 -34.23 -5.80
N VAL A 123 -8.59 -34.01 -6.67
CA VAL A 123 -7.42 -33.20 -6.32
C VAL A 123 -7.84 -31.75 -6.09
N ALA A 124 -8.66 -31.18 -6.97
CA ALA A 124 -9.16 -29.81 -6.83
C ALA A 124 -9.99 -29.61 -5.55
N LEU A 125 -10.89 -30.54 -5.22
CA LEU A 125 -11.67 -30.53 -3.99
C LEU A 125 -10.76 -30.70 -2.76
N TRP A 126 -9.79 -31.61 -2.84
CA TRP A 126 -8.83 -31.85 -1.76
C TRP A 126 -7.99 -30.61 -1.45
N GLN A 127 -7.60 -29.84 -2.47
CA GLN A 127 -6.88 -28.56 -2.28
C GLN A 127 -7.71 -27.50 -1.55
N GLN A 128 -9.04 -27.65 -1.51
CA GLN A 128 -9.94 -26.77 -0.74
C GLN A 128 -10.11 -27.22 0.72
N VAL A 129 -9.77 -28.45 1.07
CA VAL A 129 -9.91 -28.93 2.45
C VAL A 129 -8.85 -28.27 3.34
N ASP A 130 -9.27 -27.72 4.48
CA ASP A 130 -8.33 -27.15 5.44
C ASP A 130 -7.50 -28.23 6.16
N SER A 131 -6.34 -27.83 6.68
CA SER A 131 -5.40 -28.75 7.33
C SER A 131 -5.95 -29.44 8.58
N ILE A 132 -6.97 -28.88 9.24
CA ILE A 132 -7.57 -29.42 10.46
C ILE A 132 -8.50 -30.59 10.10
N HIS A 133 -9.28 -30.43 9.05
CA HIS A 133 -10.24 -31.44 8.57
C HIS A 133 -9.55 -32.56 7.82
N GLU A 134 -8.43 -32.33 7.14
CA GLU A 134 -7.67 -33.38 6.42
C GLU A 134 -7.43 -34.62 7.30
N SER A 135 -6.90 -34.41 8.51
CA SER A 135 -6.56 -35.51 9.43
C SER A 135 -7.77 -36.35 9.81
N ARG A 136 -8.95 -35.71 9.90
CA ARG A 136 -10.22 -36.36 10.24
C ARG A 136 -10.85 -37.04 9.03
N ILE A 137 -10.73 -36.46 7.84
CA ILE A 137 -11.28 -37.01 6.59
C ILE A 137 -10.47 -38.23 6.14
N LEU A 138 -9.13 -38.22 6.30
CA LEU A 138 -8.26 -39.34 5.94
C LEU A 138 -8.59 -40.65 6.68
N ILE A 139 -9.23 -40.58 7.84
CA ILE A 139 -9.66 -41.75 8.61
C ILE A 139 -10.87 -42.45 7.95
N HIS A 140 -11.66 -41.69 7.18
CA HIS A 140 -12.89 -42.16 6.55
C HIS A 140 -12.73 -42.47 5.06
N LEU A 141 -11.57 -42.18 4.47
CA LEU A 141 -11.26 -42.44 3.07
C LEU A 141 -10.72 -43.86 2.87
N GLU A 142 -11.01 -44.42 1.69
CA GLU A 142 -10.41 -45.67 1.23
C GLU A 142 -8.87 -45.60 1.29
N PRO A 143 -8.16 -46.64 1.81
CA PRO A 143 -6.75 -46.52 2.21
C PRO A 143 -5.78 -46.16 1.08
N GLU A 144 -6.10 -46.53 -0.17
CA GLU A 144 -5.30 -46.22 -1.35
C GLU A 144 -5.49 -44.77 -1.78
N LEU A 145 -6.75 -44.30 -1.84
CA LEU A 145 -7.09 -42.90 -2.11
C LEU A 145 -6.53 -41.94 -1.06
N ALA A 146 -6.58 -42.33 0.23
CA ALA A 146 -5.99 -41.57 1.33
C ALA A 146 -4.47 -41.40 1.18
N ARG A 147 -3.75 -42.43 0.69
CA ARG A 147 -2.30 -42.32 0.42
C ARG A 147 -1.99 -41.39 -0.74
N ILE A 148 -2.76 -41.46 -1.83
CA ILE A 148 -2.59 -40.60 -3.01
C ILE A 148 -2.74 -39.12 -2.61
N LEU A 149 -3.83 -38.77 -1.94
CA LEU A 149 -4.11 -37.40 -1.51
C LEU A 149 -3.12 -36.88 -0.44
N LYS A 150 -2.62 -37.78 0.41
CA LYS A 150 -1.58 -37.45 1.41
C LYS A 150 -0.20 -37.27 0.78
N ARG A 151 0.11 -38.02 -0.28
CA ARG A 151 1.36 -37.88 -1.04
C ARG A 151 1.36 -36.57 -1.84
N ASP A 152 0.25 -36.23 -2.48
CA ASP A 152 0.11 -34.97 -3.25
C ASP A 152 0.22 -33.72 -2.36
N SER A 153 -0.34 -33.79 -1.14
CA SER A 153 -0.17 -32.74 -0.13
C SER A 153 1.24 -32.68 0.44
N LYS A 154 1.95 -33.82 0.59
CA LYS A 154 3.35 -33.87 1.04
C LYS A 154 4.35 -33.46 -0.03
N GLU A 155 4.23 -33.90 -1.28
CA GLU A 155 5.13 -33.47 -2.38
C GLU A 155 5.02 -31.95 -2.63
N ALA A 156 3.84 -31.36 -2.40
CA ALA A 156 3.67 -29.91 -2.35
C ALA A 156 4.39 -29.23 -1.15
N VAL A 157 4.66 -29.97 -0.07
CA VAL A 157 5.36 -29.51 1.15
C VAL A 157 6.87 -29.73 1.04
N THR A 158 7.35 -30.89 0.56
CA THR A 158 8.80 -31.17 0.45
C THR A 158 9.49 -30.29 -0.59
N ALA A 159 8.77 -29.85 -1.62
CA ALA A 159 9.28 -28.86 -2.57
C ALA A 159 9.60 -27.50 -1.94
N LEU A 160 9.17 -27.23 -0.70
CA LEU A 160 9.57 -26.04 0.08
C LEU A 160 11.01 -26.15 0.60
N ASP A 161 11.47 -27.36 0.92
CA ASP A 161 12.83 -27.58 1.42
C ASP A 161 13.84 -27.72 0.29
N GLU A 162 13.47 -28.36 -0.83
CA GLU A 162 14.39 -28.50 -1.98
C GLU A 162 14.53 -27.21 -2.79
N SER A 163 13.51 -26.33 -2.79
CA SER A 163 13.66 -24.95 -3.32
C SER A 163 14.49 -24.05 -2.39
N GLY A 164 14.80 -24.53 -1.18
CA GLY A 164 15.65 -23.84 -0.22
C GLY A 164 17.15 -23.95 -0.56
N ASP A 165 17.56 -25.00 -1.28
CA ASP A 165 18.97 -25.34 -1.56
C ASP A 165 19.42 -24.99 -2.99
N ASP A 166 18.49 -24.93 -3.96
CA ASP A 166 18.78 -24.50 -5.34
C ASP A 166 18.79 -22.96 -5.54
N ARG A 167 19.29 -22.20 -4.54
CA ARG A 167 19.51 -20.74 -4.66
C ARG A 167 20.71 -20.36 -5.54
N ARG A 168 21.00 -21.15 -6.56
CA ARG A 168 22.01 -20.85 -7.57
C ARG A 168 21.36 -21.04 -8.94
N HIS A 169 21.00 -19.90 -9.56
CA HIS A 169 20.58 -19.67 -10.96
C HIS A 169 19.09 -19.34 -11.15
N GLY A 170 18.78 -18.03 -11.11
CA GLY A 170 17.50 -17.42 -11.51
C GLY A 170 16.70 -16.90 -10.31
N LYS A 171 16.61 -15.57 -10.13
CA LYS A 171 15.78 -14.97 -9.07
C LYS A 171 14.30 -15.27 -9.33
N SER A 172 13.73 -16.33 -8.73
CA SER A 172 12.27 -16.43 -8.68
C SER A 172 11.76 -15.27 -7.80
N THR A 173 10.82 -14.49 -8.35
CA THR A 173 10.13 -13.46 -7.57
C THR A 173 9.00 -14.13 -6.81
N GLN A 174 8.66 -13.64 -5.61
CA GLN A 174 7.54 -14.17 -4.83
C GLN A 174 6.22 -14.17 -5.65
N THR A 175 6.03 -13.18 -6.51
CA THR A 175 4.94 -13.11 -7.48
C THR A 175 4.96 -14.27 -8.47
N GLY A 176 6.12 -14.59 -9.04
CA GLY A 176 6.30 -15.73 -9.95
C GLY A 176 5.97 -17.07 -9.27
N ASP A 177 6.44 -17.26 -8.04
CA ASP A 177 6.17 -18.48 -7.27
C ASP A 177 4.66 -18.67 -6.98
N VAL A 178 3.96 -17.57 -6.71
CA VAL A 178 2.51 -17.57 -6.45
C VAL A 178 1.74 -17.83 -7.75
N ILE A 179 2.10 -17.17 -8.86
CA ILE A 179 1.49 -17.41 -10.18
C ILE A 179 1.68 -18.87 -10.60
N ASP A 180 2.89 -19.41 -10.47
CA ASP A 180 3.18 -20.81 -10.79
C ASP A 180 2.40 -21.77 -9.91
N ALA A 181 2.25 -21.46 -8.62
CA ALA A 181 1.44 -22.26 -7.71
C ALA A 181 -0.05 -22.21 -8.07
N LEU A 182 -0.58 -21.04 -8.45
CA LEU A 182 -1.96 -20.87 -8.91
C LEU A 182 -2.21 -21.65 -10.21
N ASN A 183 -1.33 -21.49 -11.21
CA ASN A 183 -1.43 -22.16 -12.51
C ASN A 183 -1.35 -23.69 -12.39
N ARG A 184 -0.60 -24.19 -11.41
CA ARG A 184 -0.47 -25.63 -11.12
C ARG A 184 -1.54 -26.14 -10.14
N GLY A 185 -2.52 -25.31 -9.75
CA GLY A 185 -3.59 -25.69 -8.81
C GLY A 185 -3.11 -25.96 -7.37
N LYS A 186 -1.89 -25.55 -7.00
CA LYS A 186 -1.29 -25.75 -5.67
C LYS A 186 -1.79 -24.70 -4.66
N LEU A 187 -3.10 -24.65 -4.49
CA LEU A 187 -3.80 -23.61 -3.71
C LEU A 187 -3.43 -23.62 -2.21
N LYS A 188 -3.14 -24.79 -1.63
CA LYS A 188 -2.62 -24.89 -0.26
C LYS A 188 -1.26 -24.21 -0.08
N ARG A 189 -0.41 -24.28 -1.11
CA ARG A 189 0.90 -23.59 -1.10
C ARG A 189 0.68 -22.09 -1.08
N VAL A 190 -0.21 -21.57 -1.93
CA VAL A 190 -0.57 -20.15 -1.97
C VAL A 190 -1.12 -19.71 -0.62
N SER A 191 -2.11 -20.41 -0.07
CA SER A 191 -2.70 -20.06 1.23
C SER A 191 -1.67 -20.01 2.36
N ARG A 192 -0.74 -20.96 2.43
CA ARG A 192 0.35 -20.96 3.42
C ARG A 192 1.29 -19.77 3.24
N THR A 193 1.75 -19.52 2.02
CA THR A 193 2.61 -18.37 1.72
C THR A 193 1.94 -17.05 2.12
N LEU A 194 0.66 -16.87 1.77
CA LEU A 194 -0.09 -15.67 2.14
C LEU A 194 -0.32 -15.55 3.66
N ARG A 195 -0.42 -16.68 4.38
CA ARG A 195 -0.55 -16.70 5.84
C ARG A 195 0.76 -16.33 6.55
N ASP A 196 1.91 -16.70 6.01
CA ASP A 196 3.19 -16.41 6.66
C ASP A 196 3.72 -15.01 6.33
N MET A 197 3.16 -14.34 5.32
CA MET A 197 3.50 -12.97 4.93
C MET A 197 2.86 -11.90 5.83
N HIS A 198 3.48 -10.73 5.91
CA HIS A 198 2.87 -9.55 6.51
C HIS A 198 1.67 -9.08 5.66
N PRO A 199 0.54 -8.61 6.25
CA PRO A 199 -0.63 -8.18 5.49
C PRO A 199 -0.33 -7.14 4.39
N ALA A 200 0.48 -6.11 4.68
CA ALA A 200 0.94 -5.15 3.67
C ALA A 200 1.69 -5.79 2.48
N LYS A 201 2.47 -6.86 2.72
CA LYS A 201 3.14 -7.60 1.63
C LYS A 201 2.15 -8.43 0.83
N VAL A 202 1.09 -8.93 1.46
CA VAL A 202 0.00 -9.63 0.78
C VAL A 202 -0.75 -8.64 -0.12
N ALA A 203 -1.06 -7.44 0.36
CA ALA A 203 -1.69 -6.39 -0.44
C ALA A 203 -0.85 -6.05 -1.68
N GLY A 204 0.42 -5.70 -1.51
CA GLY A 204 1.31 -5.41 -2.64
C GLY A 204 1.49 -6.58 -3.61
N LEU A 205 1.50 -7.82 -3.12
CA LEU A 205 1.48 -9.01 -3.97
C LEU A 205 0.18 -9.08 -4.78
N LEU A 206 -0.99 -8.90 -4.15
CA LEU A 206 -2.28 -8.94 -4.83
C LEU A 206 -2.39 -7.87 -5.92
N GLU A 207 -1.93 -6.65 -5.65
CA GLU A 207 -1.91 -5.56 -6.63
C GLU A 207 -1.01 -5.88 -7.83
N SER A 208 0.13 -6.54 -7.59
CA SER A 208 1.03 -6.98 -8.65
C SER A 208 0.49 -8.13 -9.51
N LEU A 209 -0.56 -8.81 -9.07
CA LEU A 209 -1.17 -9.92 -9.81
C LEU A 209 -2.19 -9.41 -10.83
N PRO A 210 -2.26 -10.02 -12.04
CA PRO A 210 -3.34 -9.75 -12.96
C PRO A 210 -4.70 -10.18 -12.37
N PRO A 211 -5.84 -9.64 -12.86
CA PRO A 211 -7.13 -9.74 -12.17
C PRO A 211 -7.61 -11.18 -11.90
N LYS A 212 -7.32 -12.12 -12.82
CA LYS A 212 -7.72 -13.52 -12.70
C LYS A 212 -6.94 -14.23 -11.58
N GLU A 213 -5.61 -14.09 -11.59
CA GLU A 213 -4.71 -14.64 -10.58
C GLU A 213 -4.92 -13.95 -9.22
N ARG A 214 -5.19 -12.65 -9.23
CA ARG A 214 -5.50 -11.84 -8.05
C ARG A 214 -6.75 -12.36 -7.35
N SER A 215 -7.86 -12.54 -8.05
CA SER A 215 -9.11 -13.07 -7.46
C SER A 215 -8.91 -14.50 -6.95
N ALA A 216 -8.15 -15.34 -7.68
CA ALA A 216 -7.79 -16.68 -7.22
C ALA A 216 -6.93 -16.66 -5.94
N ALA A 217 -5.91 -15.79 -5.86
CA ALA A 217 -5.09 -15.60 -4.66
C ALA A 217 -5.89 -15.03 -3.49
N TRP A 218 -6.73 -14.03 -3.75
CA TRP A 218 -7.61 -13.41 -2.75
C TRP A 218 -8.59 -14.42 -2.16
N SER A 219 -9.07 -15.35 -2.98
CA SER A 219 -9.89 -16.45 -2.50
C SER A 219 -9.12 -17.32 -1.49
N MET A 220 -7.79 -17.42 -1.57
CA MET A 220 -6.95 -18.18 -0.63
C MET A 220 -6.69 -17.47 0.70
N VAL A 221 -6.96 -16.16 0.79
CA VAL A 221 -6.84 -15.38 2.03
C VAL A 221 -7.99 -15.73 2.98
N GLU A 222 -7.64 -16.07 4.21
CA GLU A 222 -8.60 -16.35 5.28
C GLU A 222 -9.38 -15.09 5.65
N THR A 223 -10.67 -15.22 5.96
CA THR A 223 -11.57 -14.09 6.30
C THR A 223 -11.01 -13.24 7.45
N ASP A 224 -10.47 -13.89 8.48
CA ASP A 224 -9.84 -13.22 9.62
C ASP A 224 -8.63 -12.37 9.22
N ARG A 225 -7.90 -12.80 8.18
CA ARG A 225 -6.76 -12.04 7.64
C ARG A 225 -7.20 -10.99 6.64
N ALA A 226 -8.34 -11.15 5.97
CA ALA A 226 -8.84 -10.17 5.00
C ALA A 226 -9.00 -8.79 5.66
N SER A 227 -9.52 -8.73 6.90
CA SER A 227 -9.58 -7.49 7.69
C SER A 227 -8.23 -6.78 7.82
N LYS A 228 -7.12 -7.51 7.91
CA LYS A 228 -5.79 -6.90 8.04
C LYS A 228 -5.13 -6.55 6.71
N VAL A 229 -5.64 -7.10 5.60
CA VAL A 229 -5.06 -6.89 4.26
C VAL A 229 -5.75 -5.72 3.56
N LEU A 230 -7.07 -5.57 3.76
CA LEU A 230 -7.87 -4.51 3.12
C LEU A 230 -7.31 -3.09 3.33
N PRO A 231 -6.88 -2.68 4.53
CA PRO A 231 -6.34 -1.34 4.76
C PRO A 231 -5.11 -1.00 3.93
N TYR A 232 -4.34 -2.01 3.51
CA TYR A 232 -3.10 -1.79 2.74
C TYR A 232 -3.30 -1.81 1.22
N LEU A 233 -4.55 -1.94 0.73
CA LEU A 233 -4.85 -1.99 -0.70
C LEU A 233 -5.30 -0.61 -1.20
N HIS A 234 -4.83 -0.21 -2.38
CA HIS A 234 -5.25 1.06 -3.01
C HIS A 234 -6.72 0.97 -3.49
N GLY A 235 -7.42 2.11 -3.47
CA GLY A 235 -8.87 2.26 -3.62
C GLY A 235 -9.56 1.33 -4.62
N GLU A 236 -9.19 1.37 -5.91
CA GLU A 236 -9.82 0.53 -6.94
C GLU A 236 -9.66 -0.98 -6.67
N THR A 237 -8.48 -1.40 -6.18
CA THR A 237 -8.21 -2.81 -5.88
C THR A 237 -8.89 -3.23 -4.58
N CYS A 238 -8.87 -2.37 -3.55
CA CYS A 238 -9.59 -2.60 -2.30
C CYS A 238 -11.08 -2.81 -2.55
N ALA A 239 -11.71 -1.88 -3.27
CA ALA A 239 -13.12 -1.95 -3.63
C ALA A 239 -13.44 -3.23 -4.42
N SER A 240 -12.65 -3.54 -5.45
CA SER A 240 -12.86 -4.76 -6.25
C SER A 240 -12.75 -6.03 -5.41
N LEU A 241 -11.76 -6.14 -4.53
CA LEU A 241 -11.55 -7.34 -3.70
C LEU A 241 -12.56 -7.46 -2.57
N ALA A 242 -13.02 -6.34 -2.01
CA ALA A 242 -14.10 -6.29 -1.04
C ALA A 242 -15.44 -6.71 -1.65
N LEU A 243 -15.72 -6.30 -2.90
CA LEU A 243 -16.91 -6.71 -3.65
C LEU A 243 -16.88 -8.20 -4.07
N ASP A 244 -15.70 -8.79 -4.20
CA ASP A 244 -15.51 -10.24 -4.43
C ASP A 244 -15.82 -11.09 -3.19
N MET A 245 -15.98 -10.49 -2.00
CA MET A 245 -16.30 -11.21 -0.76
C MET A 245 -17.82 -11.47 -0.63
N ASP A 246 -18.17 -12.59 0.00
CA ASP A 246 -19.54 -12.81 0.45
C ASP A 246 -19.90 -11.73 1.50
N HIS A 247 -21.13 -11.23 1.48
CA HIS A 247 -21.57 -10.13 2.36
C HIS A 247 -21.30 -10.40 3.85
N GLU A 248 -21.55 -11.63 4.32
CA GLU A 248 -21.27 -12.03 5.71
C GLU A 248 -19.78 -11.93 6.07
N ASP A 249 -18.92 -12.33 5.15
CA ASP A 249 -17.47 -12.33 5.33
C ASP A 249 -16.94 -10.89 5.30
N LEU A 250 -17.49 -10.04 4.44
CA LEU A 250 -17.16 -8.62 4.37
C LEU A 250 -17.57 -7.91 5.67
N VAL A 251 -18.78 -8.14 6.17
CA VAL A 251 -19.25 -7.59 7.45
C VAL A 251 -18.38 -8.08 8.61
N ALA A 252 -18.04 -9.37 8.63
CA ALA A 252 -17.17 -9.94 9.67
C ALA A 252 -15.75 -9.36 9.64
N ALA A 253 -15.21 -9.08 8.45
CA ALA A 253 -13.93 -8.41 8.31
C ALA A 253 -14.01 -6.94 8.75
N ALA A 254 -15.04 -6.21 8.31
CA ALA A 254 -15.27 -4.81 8.64
C ALA A 254 -15.45 -4.57 10.16
N GLN A 255 -16.09 -5.51 10.88
CA GLN A 255 -16.25 -5.41 12.34
C GLN A 255 -14.93 -5.53 13.13
N ARG A 256 -13.84 -5.94 12.49
CA ARG A 256 -12.52 -6.09 13.11
C ARG A 256 -11.52 -5.02 12.69
N LEU A 257 -11.92 -4.14 11.76
CA LEU A 257 -11.13 -2.99 11.37
C LEU A 257 -11.13 -1.94 12.49
N ASP A 258 -10.05 -1.16 12.51
CA ASP A 258 -10.05 0.08 13.26
C ASP A 258 -11.04 1.08 12.60
N LEU A 259 -11.45 2.11 13.34
CA LEU A 259 -12.60 2.93 12.94
C LEU A 259 -12.30 3.83 11.73
N ASP A 260 -11.09 4.34 11.66
CA ASP A 260 -10.47 5.00 10.50
C ASP A 260 -10.44 4.07 9.28
N ASP A 261 -9.82 2.89 9.39
CA ASP A 261 -9.77 1.91 8.29
C ASP A 261 -11.17 1.54 7.76
N LEU A 262 -12.16 1.46 8.66
CA LEU A 262 -13.54 1.17 8.31
C LEU A 262 -14.21 2.35 7.58
N VAL A 263 -13.89 3.58 7.96
CA VAL A 263 -14.35 4.79 7.26
C VAL A 263 -13.82 4.79 5.83
N ASP A 264 -12.53 4.52 5.66
CA ASP A 264 -11.87 4.46 4.35
C ASP A 264 -12.48 3.34 3.48
N LEU A 265 -12.70 2.16 4.05
CA LEU A 265 -13.37 1.05 3.34
C LEU A 265 -14.81 1.43 2.93
N ILE A 266 -15.55 2.15 3.76
CA ILE A 266 -16.91 2.61 3.44
C ILE A 266 -16.88 3.61 2.27
N GLN A 267 -15.90 4.52 2.24
CA GLN A 267 -15.73 5.51 1.18
C GLN A 267 -15.25 4.90 -0.14
N ALA A 268 -14.39 3.89 -0.08
CA ALA A 268 -13.91 3.18 -1.28
C ALA A 268 -14.99 2.30 -1.94
N LEU A 269 -15.99 1.86 -1.18
CA LEU A 269 -17.06 1.00 -1.69
C LEU A 269 -18.18 1.81 -2.36
N PRO A 270 -18.91 1.22 -3.33
CA PRO A 270 -20.10 1.87 -3.87
C PRO A 270 -21.16 2.10 -2.77
N ASP A 271 -21.94 3.19 -2.92
CA ASP A 271 -22.87 3.72 -1.91
C ASP A 271 -23.72 2.66 -1.19
N GLU A 272 -24.27 1.69 -1.92
CA GLU A 272 -25.15 0.66 -1.34
C GLU A 272 -24.40 -0.29 -0.39
N GLN A 273 -23.19 -0.71 -0.76
CA GLN A 273 -22.34 -1.59 0.04
C GLN A 273 -21.75 -0.86 1.24
N GLY A 274 -21.26 0.37 1.04
CA GLY A 274 -20.78 1.23 2.13
C GLY A 274 -21.87 1.50 3.17
N ARG A 275 -23.08 1.87 2.73
CA ARG A 275 -24.25 2.02 3.62
C ARG A 275 -24.68 0.71 4.26
N GLY A 276 -24.43 -0.42 3.62
CA GLY A 276 -24.63 -1.76 4.17
C GLY A 276 -23.73 -2.00 5.39
N LEU A 277 -22.43 -1.70 5.28
CA LEU A 277 -21.47 -1.79 6.38
C LEU A 277 -21.81 -0.84 7.53
N LEU A 278 -22.18 0.40 7.21
CA LEU A 278 -22.62 1.37 8.23
C LEU A 278 -23.88 0.92 8.99
N ARG A 279 -24.79 0.19 8.34
CA ARG A 279 -25.97 -0.43 8.97
C ARG A 279 -25.63 -1.65 9.83
N ALA A 280 -24.59 -2.39 9.46
CA ALA A 280 -24.10 -3.52 10.23
C ALA A 280 -23.29 -3.10 11.47
N ALA A 281 -22.78 -1.87 11.51
CA ALA A 281 -22.13 -1.31 12.68
C ALA A 281 -23.13 -1.11 13.84
N GLY A 282 -22.73 -1.53 15.06
CA GLY A 282 -23.55 -1.31 16.26
C GLY A 282 -23.74 0.18 16.58
N GLY A 283 -24.81 0.54 17.29
CA GLY A 283 -25.24 1.95 17.46
C GLY A 283 -24.15 2.94 17.89
N ARG A 284 -23.32 2.59 18.89
CA ARG A 284 -22.23 3.47 19.36
C ARG A 284 -21.08 3.58 18.36
N HIS A 285 -20.73 2.50 17.65
CA HIS A 285 -19.71 2.55 16.60
C HIS A 285 -20.22 3.34 15.39
N ARG A 286 -21.48 3.15 15.03
CA ARG A 286 -22.13 3.89 13.94
C ARG A 286 -22.10 5.39 14.17
N GLU A 287 -22.45 5.89 15.36
CA GLU A 287 -22.39 7.33 15.68
C GLU A 287 -20.97 7.90 15.50
N LYS A 288 -19.94 7.14 15.88
CA LYS A 288 -18.54 7.54 15.68
C LYS A 288 -18.17 7.58 14.20
N ILE A 289 -18.52 6.55 13.44
CA ILE A 289 -18.25 6.45 12.00
C ILE A 289 -18.97 7.58 11.25
N GLU A 290 -20.24 7.86 11.57
CA GLU A 290 -20.99 8.97 10.97
C GLU A 290 -20.35 10.34 11.28
N SER A 291 -19.78 10.49 12.48
CA SER A 291 -19.01 11.70 12.81
C SER A 291 -17.71 11.79 12.01
N MET A 292 -17.00 10.69 11.78
CA MET A 292 -15.73 10.67 11.03
C MET A 292 -15.98 10.95 9.54
N LEU A 293 -17.00 10.31 8.95
CA LEU A 293 -17.47 10.55 7.58
C LEU A 293 -17.96 11.99 7.31
N SER A 294 -18.16 12.80 8.36
CA SER A 294 -18.53 14.21 8.19
C SER A 294 -17.34 15.12 7.86
N TYR A 295 -16.11 14.64 8.08
CA TYR A 295 -14.89 15.37 7.76
C TYR A 295 -14.35 14.96 6.38
N PRO A 296 -13.65 15.88 5.68
CA PRO A 296 -12.94 15.52 4.44
C PRO A 296 -11.86 14.46 4.68
N GLU A 297 -11.68 13.54 3.73
CA GLU A 297 -10.64 12.51 3.74
C GLU A 297 -9.23 13.13 3.83
N ASP A 298 -8.96 14.16 3.03
CA ASP A 298 -7.69 14.91 3.04
C ASP A 298 -7.57 15.93 4.21
N SER A 299 -8.06 15.59 5.40
CA SER A 299 -7.97 16.43 6.60
C SER A 299 -7.57 15.66 7.85
N ALA A 300 -7.18 16.37 8.91
CA ALA A 300 -6.92 15.78 10.22
C ALA A 300 -8.12 14.97 10.76
N GLY A 301 -9.35 15.34 10.40
CA GLY A 301 -10.55 14.58 10.74
C GLY A 301 -10.74 13.28 9.94
N GLY A 302 -10.21 13.20 8.72
CA GLY A 302 -10.15 11.98 7.93
C GLY A 302 -9.09 11.01 8.46
N LEU A 303 -7.93 11.54 8.89
CA LEU A 303 -6.80 10.75 9.41
C LEU A 303 -6.93 10.32 10.88
N MET A 304 -7.90 10.84 11.64
CA MET A 304 -7.94 10.60 13.08
C MET A 304 -8.61 9.28 13.42
N ASN A 305 -8.13 8.64 14.49
CA ASN A 305 -8.82 7.57 15.18
C ASN A 305 -9.49 8.08 16.48
N THR A 306 -10.59 7.45 16.90
CA THR A 306 -11.32 7.78 18.15
C THR A 306 -11.01 6.84 19.31
N ASP A 307 -9.89 6.13 19.22
CA ASP A 307 -9.38 5.14 20.20
C ASP A 307 -8.52 5.75 21.32
N HIS A 308 -8.33 7.08 21.33
CA HIS A 308 -7.52 7.78 22.31
C HIS A 308 -7.92 7.47 23.76
N ILE A 309 -6.92 7.39 24.65
CA ILE A 309 -7.17 7.25 26.09
C ILE A 309 -7.13 8.62 26.74
N ALA A 310 -8.26 9.01 27.35
CA ALA A 310 -8.42 10.29 28.02
C ALA A 310 -8.37 10.17 29.55
N VAL A 311 -7.59 11.03 30.22
CA VAL A 311 -7.48 11.11 31.68
C VAL A 311 -7.74 12.53 32.20
N ARG A 312 -8.03 12.64 33.50
CA ARG A 312 -8.30 13.93 34.16
C ARG A 312 -7.04 14.51 34.80
N PRO A 313 -6.85 15.84 34.77
CA PRO A 313 -5.68 16.49 35.36
C PRO A 313 -5.58 16.32 36.89
N ASP A 314 -6.70 16.22 37.59
CA ASP A 314 -6.77 16.18 39.06
C ASP A 314 -6.55 14.77 39.66
N VAL A 315 -6.44 13.74 38.81
CA VAL A 315 -6.29 12.32 39.19
C VAL A 315 -4.84 12.00 39.53
N ARG A 316 -4.62 11.07 40.47
CA ARG A 316 -3.28 10.57 40.84
C ARG A 316 -2.77 9.52 39.86
N LEU A 317 -1.45 9.47 39.63
CA LEU A 317 -0.83 8.52 38.70
C LEU A 317 -1.13 7.06 39.07
N GLU A 318 -1.21 6.71 40.36
CA GLU A 318 -1.61 5.37 40.80
C GLU A 318 -3.00 4.92 40.31
N ALA A 319 -3.94 5.86 40.20
CA ALA A 319 -5.30 5.59 39.73
C ALA A 319 -5.32 5.44 38.22
N VAL A 320 -4.51 6.22 37.49
CA VAL A 320 -4.30 6.06 36.05
C VAL A 320 -3.70 4.69 35.75
N LEU A 321 -2.62 4.29 36.44
CA LEU A 321 -2.02 2.96 36.28
C LEU A 321 -3.01 1.83 36.58
N ARG A 322 -3.85 1.99 37.60
CA ARG A 322 -4.91 1.02 37.93
C ARG A 322 -5.96 0.96 36.82
N TYR A 323 -6.37 2.10 36.29
CA TYR A 323 -7.30 2.19 35.16
C TYR A 323 -6.74 1.47 33.93
N LEU A 324 -5.49 1.73 33.54
CA LEU A 324 -4.87 1.06 32.40
C LEU A 324 -4.80 -0.47 32.55
N ARG A 325 -4.67 -0.99 33.77
CA ARG A 325 -4.72 -2.44 34.03
C ARG A 325 -6.10 -3.05 33.81
N VAL A 326 -7.17 -2.27 33.96
CA VAL A 326 -8.56 -2.72 33.71
C VAL A 326 -8.89 -2.76 32.23
N VAL A 327 -8.21 -1.93 31.42
CA VAL A 327 -8.43 -1.85 29.96
C VAL A 327 -7.84 -3.06 29.22
N GLU A 328 -7.06 -3.92 29.89
CA GLU A 328 -6.39 -5.14 29.39
C GLU A 328 -5.36 -4.92 28.27
N SER A 329 -5.71 -4.21 27.21
CA SER A 329 -4.85 -3.88 26.08
C SER A 329 -4.95 -2.39 25.74
N LEU A 330 -3.80 -1.74 25.53
CA LEU A 330 -3.76 -0.38 25.00
C LEU A 330 -3.96 -0.40 23.48
N PRO A 331 -4.57 0.65 22.91
CA PRO A 331 -4.58 0.84 21.47
C PRO A 331 -3.17 0.82 20.87
N VAL A 332 -3.07 0.44 19.59
CA VAL A 332 -1.80 0.30 18.88
C VAL A 332 -1.10 1.66 18.84
N GLN A 333 0.24 1.66 19.01
CA GLN A 333 1.05 2.88 19.10
C GLN A 333 0.63 3.89 20.20
N THR A 334 0.03 3.44 21.30
CA THR A 334 -0.19 4.33 22.45
C THR A 334 1.15 4.69 23.11
N ASP A 335 1.61 5.93 22.92
CA ASP A 335 2.82 6.48 23.54
C ASP A 335 2.53 7.50 24.65
N LYS A 336 1.34 8.12 24.61
CA LYS A 336 0.87 9.13 25.57
C LYS A 336 -0.65 9.05 25.80
N LEU A 337 -1.11 9.55 26.94
CA LEU A 337 -2.53 9.68 27.29
C LEU A 337 -2.97 11.14 27.14
N MET A 338 -4.17 11.37 26.63
CA MET A 338 -4.70 12.72 26.43
C MET A 338 -5.31 13.24 27.73
N VAL A 339 -4.98 14.47 28.13
CA VAL A 339 -5.49 15.07 29.36
C VAL A 339 -6.64 16.02 29.01
N VAL A 340 -7.83 15.77 29.59
CA VAL A 340 -9.05 16.55 29.31
C VAL A 340 -9.74 17.02 30.58
N ASP A 341 -10.28 18.24 30.55
CA ASP A 341 -11.08 18.79 31.64
C ASP A 341 -12.53 18.28 31.65
N ARG A 342 -13.30 18.57 32.71
CA ARG A 342 -14.68 18.07 32.88
C ARG A 342 -15.63 18.36 31.71
N LYS A 343 -15.35 19.34 30.87
CA LYS A 343 -16.13 19.69 29.66
C LYS A 343 -15.65 18.97 28.40
N GLY A 344 -14.58 18.18 28.50
CA GLY A 344 -13.94 17.47 27.39
C GLY A 344 -12.89 18.30 26.66
N LEU A 345 -12.50 19.45 27.22
CA LEU A 345 -11.51 20.32 26.57
C LEU A 345 -10.11 19.76 26.77
N TYR A 346 -9.32 19.75 25.69
CA TYR A 346 -7.93 19.31 25.71
C TYR A 346 -7.06 20.25 26.57
N ARG A 347 -6.18 19.67 27.40
CA ARG A 347 -5.30 20.39 28.33
C ARG A 347 -3.82 20.04 28.22
N GLY A 348 -3.47 18.97 27.51
CA GLY A 348 -2.11 18.49 27.36
C GLY A 348 -2.06 16.96 27.25
N VAL A 349 -0.87 16.40 27.36
CA VAL A 349 -0.62 14.95 27.27
C VAL A 349 0.19 14.45 28.45
N LEU A 350 0.00 13.17 28.79
CA LEU A 350 0.79 12.46 29.78
C LEU A 350 1.53 11.31 29.09
N ASP A 351 2.84 11.47 28.92
CA ASP A 351 3.67 10.42 28.30
C ASP A 351 3.67 9.15 29.16
N LEU A 352 3.57 7.98 28.51
CA LEU A 352 3.63 6.71 29.23
C LEU A 352 4.95 6.51 29.98
N GLY A 353 6.06 6.99 29.40
CA GLY A 353 7.36 6.98 30.08
C GLY A 353 7.33 7.77 31.40
N THR A 354 6.68 8.93 31.42
CA THR A 354 6.49 9.74 32.62
C THR A 354 5.56 9.06 33.61
N LEU A 355 4.46 8.46 33.15
CA LEU A 355 3.51 7.74 34.00
C LEU A 355 4.16 6.58 34.78
N VAL A 356 5.11 5.87 34.16
CA VAL A 356 5.78 4.71 34.78
C VAL A 356 6.97 5.13 35.67
N THR A 357 7.65 6.24 35.36
CA THR A 357 8.85 6.67 36.08
C THR A 357 8.56 7.65 37.23
N ALA A 358 7.47 8.42 37.16
CA ALA A 358 7.15 9.41 38.16
C ALA A 358 6.57 8.80 39.46
N PRO A 359 6.72 9.47 40.62
CA PRO A 359 6.13 8.98 41.87
C PRO A 359 4.61 8.87 41.79
N SER A 360 4.07 7.69 42.09
CA SER A 360 2.65 7.33 41.90
C SER A 360 1.64 8.22 42.65
N GLY A 361 2.09 8.90 43.71
CA GLY A 361 1.28 9.82 44.49
C GLY A 361 1.06 11.20 43.85
N ARG A 362 1.83 11.59 42.81
CA ARG A 362 1.64 12.87 42.10
C ARG A 362 0.34 12.88 41.29
N ARG A 363 -0.17 14.07 40.97
CA ARG A 363 -1.33 14.22 40.07
C ARG A 363 -0.87 14.34 38.62
N VAL A 364 -1.75 13.99 37.68
CA VAL A 364 -1.50 14.11 36.23
C VAL A 364 -1.08 15.53 35.86
N GLN A 365 -1.78 16.55 36.35
CA GLN A 365 -1.46 17.95 36.09
C GLN A 365 -0.05 18.38 36.52
N ASP A 366 0.56 17.68 37.47
CA ASP A 366 1.88 18.04 38.01
C ASP A 366 3.03 17.54 37.12
N VAL A 367 2.74 16.64 36.18
CA VAL A 367 3.71 15.96 35.31
C VAL A 367 3.32 15.93 33.84
N MET A 368 2.12 16.39 33.48
CA MET A 368 1.67 16.45 32.08
C MET A 368 2.46 17.48 31.27
N ASN A 369 2.63 17.21 29.98
CA ASN A 369 3.18 18.14 29.01
C ASN A 369 2.05 18.98 28.39
N THR A 370 2.15 20.30 28.53
CA THR A 370 1.19 21.28 27.98
C THR A 370 1.71 21.97 26.72
N ALA A 371 2.95 21.69 26.31
CA ALA A 371 3.56 22.29 25.13
C ALA A 371 3.07 21.66 23.81
N LEU A 372 2.59 20.41 23.84
CA LEU A 372 2.02 19.76 22.67
C LEU A 372 0.64 20.34 22.36
N SER A 373 0.58 21.16 21.31
CA SER A 373 -0.67 21.73 20.81
C SER A 373 -1.51 20.66 20.11
N ALA A 374 -2.83 20.75 20.26
CA ALA A 374 -3.73 19.88 19.53
C ALA A 374 -3.91 20.35 18.08
N ILE A 375 -4.08 19.39 17.18
CA ILE A 375 -4.31 19.60 15.77
C ILE A 375 -5.81 19.91 15.55
N PRO A 376 -6.15 21.04 14.91
CA PRO A 376 -7.54 21.31 14.51
C PRO A 376 -8.04 20.26 13.52
N VAL A 377 -9.28 19.79 13.68
CA VAL A 377 -9.87 18.75 12.84
C VAL A 377 -9.95 19.12 11.35
N SER A 378 -9.98 20.42 11.04
CA SER A 378 -10.02 20.95 9.68
C SER A 378 -8.64 21.15 9.02
N LEU A 379 -7.54 20.86 9.74
CA LEU A 379 -6.20 21.03 9.18
C LEU A 379 -5.99 20.07 7.99
N PRO A 380 -5.46 20.54 6.84
CA PRO A 380 -5.17 19.67 5.70
C PRO A 380 -4.22 18.51 6.05
N ALA A 381 -4.43 17.36 5.41
CA ALA A 381 -3.60 16.16 5.64
C ALA A 381 -2.11 16.42 5.43
N ASP A 382 -1.72 17.11 4.36
CA ASP A 382 -0.30 17.43 4.08
C ASP A 382 0.34 18.28 5.22
N ASP A 383 -0.42 19.22 5.78
CA ASP A 383 0.04 20.03 6.92
C ASP A 383 0.18 19.19 8.20
N VAL A 384 -0.68 18.19 8.39
CA VAL A 384 -0.52 17.20 9.47
C VAL A 384 0.78 16.43 9.30
N ALA A 385 1.09 15.97 8.09
CA ALA A 385 2.33 15.25 7.81
C ALA A 385 3.57 16.09 8.14
N HIS A 386 3.56 17.37 7.75
CA HIS A 386 4.63 18.31 8.12
C HIS A 386 4.76 18.48 9.63
N LEU A 387 3.66 18.63 10.37
CA LEU A 387 3.71 18.72 11.83
C LEU A 387 4.32 17.48 12.49
N PHE A 388 3.98 16.28 12.01
CA PHE A 388 4.56 15.05 12.52
C PHE A 388 6.06 14.94 12.23
N GLN A 389 6.49 15.36 11.03
CA GLN A 389 7.89 15.37 10.64
C GLN A 389 8.72 16.41 11.41
N ASP A 390 8.21 17.63 11.56
CA ASP A 390 8.94 18.74 12.19
C ASP A 390 9.06 18.58 13.71
N HIS A 391 8.13 17.86 14.33
CA HIS A 391 8.05 17.67 15.77
C HIS A 391 8.34 16.23 16.24
N ASP A 392 8.78 15.34 15.36
CA ASP A 392 9.08 13.92 15.65
C ASP A 392 7.92 13.22 16.40
N LEU A 393 6.67 13.46 15.98
CA LEU A 393 5.48 12.96 16.69
C LEU A 393 5.21 11.49 16.38
N ILE A 394 4.93 10.70 17.42
CA ILE A 394 4.38 9.34 17.28
C ILE A 394 2.84 9.37 17.21
N SER A 395 2.23 10.30 17.93
CA SER A 395 0.78 10.54 17.86
C SER A 395 0.45 11.99 18.24
N ALA A 396 -0.70 12.50 17.80
CA ALA A 396 -1.12 13.87 18.09
C ALA A 396 -2.62 13.94 18.39
N PRO A 397 -3.07 14.77 19.36
CA PRO A 397 -4.50 14.93 19.66
C PRO A 397 -5.19 15.79 18.61
N VAL A 398 -6.42 15.42 18.24
CA VAL A 398 -7.27 16.18 17.31
C VAL A 398 -8.45 16.80 18.05
N VAL A 399 -8.72 18.08 17.78
CA VAL A 399 -9.76 18.86 18.45
C VAL A 399 -10.71 19.56 17.49
N ASP A 400 -11.94 19.78 17.94
CA ASP A 400 -12.91 20.65 17.27
C ASP A 400 -12.59 22.15 17.49
N ASP A 401 -13.38 23.02 16.85
CA ASP A 401 -13.28 24.48 16.97
C ASP A 401 -13.47 24.97 18.42
N GLN A 402 -14.13 24.18 19.27
CA GLN A 402 -14.36 24.46 20.68
C GLN A 402 -13.26 23.87 21.59
N GLN A 403 -12.16 23.32 21.03
CA GLN A 403 -11.05 22.67 21.74
C GLN A 403 -11.44 21.37 22.48
N ARG A 404 -12.54 20.72 22.09
CA ARG A 404 -12.91 19.41 22.61
C ARG A 404 -12.11 18.34 21.89
N LEU A 405 -11.57 17.40 22.65
CA LEU A 405 -10.83 16.27 22.11
C LEU A 405 -11.78 15.34 21.34
N LEU A 406 -11.50 15.13 20.05
CA LEU A 406 -12.25 14.22 19.18
C LEU A 406 -11.54 12.88 19.03
N GLY A 407 -10.22 12.92 18.85
CA GLY A 407 -9.44 11.77 18.43
C GLY A 407 -7.94 11.96 18.60
N ARG A 408 -7.17 11.04 18.02
CA ARG A 408 -5.74 11.16 17.83
C ARG A 408 -5.37 10.71 16.42
N ILE A 409 -4.27 11.23 15.89
CA ILE A 409 -3.63 10.74 14.66
C ILE A 409 -2.37 9.98 15.07
N THR A 410 -2.05 8.92 14.37
CA THR A 410 -0.87 8.08 14.60
C THR A 410 0.15 8.17 13.46
N VAL A 411 1.40 7.83 13.76
CA VAL A 411 2.51 8.04 12.81
C VAL A 411 2.48 7.03 11.66
N ASP A 412 1.86 5.85 11.81
CA ASP A 412 1.63 4.94 10.69
C ASP A 412 0.73 5.55 9.62
N ASP A 413 -0.42 6.12 10.01
CA ASP A 413 -1.33 6.78 9.05
C ASP A 413 -0.64 7.95 8.34
N VAL A 414 0.19 8.70 9.07
CA VAL A 414 0.98 9.80 8.49
C VAL A 414 2.07 9.28 7.55
N VAL A 415 2.70 8.14 7.85
CA VAL A 415 3.70 7.53 6.97
C VAL A 415 3.06 7.04 5.67
N ASP A 416 1.87 6.43 5.76
CA ASP A 416 1.11 6.00 4.59
C ASP A 416 0.65 7.21 3.77
N LEU A 417 0.16 8.28 4.42
CA LEU A 417 -0.14 9.55 3.77
C LEU A 417 1.06 10.17 3.04
N ILE A 418 2.25 10.19 3.64
CA ILE A 418 3.47 10.73 3.00
C ILE A 418 3.81 9.92 1.75
N ARG A 419 3.67 8.60 1.83
CA ARG A 419 3.91 7.71 0.70
C ARG A 419 2.90 7.95 -0.41
N ASP A 420 1.62 8.01 -0.06
CA ASP A 420 0.54 8.27 -1.00
C ASP A 420 0.75 9.63 -1.67
N SER A 421 0.96 10.70 -0.91
CA SER A 421 1.26 12.04 -1.44
C SER A 421 2.45 12.05 -2.41
N SER A 422 3.48 11.25 -2.13
CA SER A 422 4.64 11.08 -3.03
C SER A 422 4.28 10.36 -4.33
N ASP A 423 3.53 9.25 -4.25
CA ASP A 423 3.09 8.48 -5.42
C ASP A 423 2.10 9.32 -6.26
N LYS A 424 1.19 10.03 -5.60
CA LYS A 424 0.26 11.01 -6.16
C LYS A 424 1.00 12.06 -6.99
N ALA A 425 2.04 12.70 -6.44
CA ALA A 425 2.83 13.70 -7.14
C ALA A 425 3.54 13.14 -8.38
N ILE A 426 4.07 11.91 -8.32
CA ILE A 426 4.72 11.25 -9.46
C ILE A 426 3.71 10.96 -10.58
N MET A 427 2.52 10.46 -10.24
CA MET A 427 1.49 10.16 -11.24
C MET A 427 0.94 11.42 -11.90
N GLN A 428 0.70 12.47 -11.12
CA GLN A 428 0.25 13.77 -11.63
C GLN A 428 1.25 14.41 -12.59
N LEU A 429 2.57 14.33 -12.30
CA LEU A 429 3.63 14.79 -13.21
C LEU A 429 3.60 14.07 -14.57
N ALA A 430 3.12 12.83 -14.60
CA ALA A 430 2.91 12.05 -15.83
C ALA A 430 1.54 12.28 -16.48
N GLY A 431 0.69 13.14 -15.90
CA GLY A 431 -0.68 13.34 -16.34
C GLY A 431 -1.56 12.11 -16.13
N LEU A 432 -1.29 11.33 -15.09
CA LEU A 432 -2.04 10.14 -14.73
C LEU A 432 -2.85 10.38 -13.46
N ASP A 433 -3.95 9.63 -13.37
CA ASP A 433 -4.82 9.60 -12.21
C ASP A 433 -4.28 8.62 -11.15
N GLN A 434 -4.49 8.94 -9.87
CA GLN A 434 -3.82 8.35 -8.71
C GLN A 434 -4.35 6.95 -8.36
N GLU A 435 -5.64 6.73 -8.57
CA GLU A 435 -6.32 5.50 -8.14
C GLU A 435 -6.31 4.38 -9.19
N ALA A 436 -5.70 4.61 -10.35
CA ALA A 436 -5.79 3.68 -11.46
C ALA A 436 -5.05 2.36 -11.18
N ASP A 437 -5.79 1.25 -11.11
CA ASP A 437 -5.19 -0.08 -11.10
C ASP A 437 -4.32 -0.27 -12.36
N MET A 438 -3.08 -0.73 -12.18
CA MET A 438 -2.16 -1.04 -13.28
C MET A 438 -2.78 -2.04 -14.27
N PHE A 439 -3.66 -2.90 -13.78
CA PHE A 439 -4.40 -3.89 -14.57
C PHE A 439 -5.85 -3.49 -14.88
N ALA A 440 -6.21 -2.22 -14.72
CA ALA A 440 -7.53 -1.71 -15.10
C ALA A 440 -7.83 -1.98 -16.59
N PRO A 441 -9.11 -2.20 -16.96
CA PRO A 441 -9.51 -2.47 -18.34
C PRO A 441 -8.96 -1.43 -19.34
N VAL A 442 -8.56 -1.89 -20.52
CA VAL A 442 -7.95 -1.01 -21.55
C VAL A 442 -8.83 0.21 -21.87
N LEU A 443 -10.16 0.04 -21.89
CA LEU A 443 -11.09 1.11 -22.24
C LEU A 443 -11.21 2.19 -21.14
N THR A 444 -11.18 1.82 -19.86
CA THR A 444 -11.24 2.78 -18.74
C THR A 444 -9.95 3.59 -18.69
N SER A 445 -8.80 2.90 -18.75
CA SER A 445 -7.47 3.53 -18.80
C SER A 445 -7.29 4.44 -20.01
N SER A 446 -7.82 4.03 -21.19
CA SER A 446 -7.77 4.84 -22.40
C SER A 446 -8.58 6.12 -22.28
N ARG A 447 -9.78 6.10 -21.68
CA ARG A 447 -10.61 7.29 -21.48
C ARG A 447 -9.96 8.34 -20.58
N ARG A 448 -9.37 7.91 -19.45
CA ARG A 448 -8.68 8.82 -18.53
C ARG A 448 -7.49 9.50 -19.22
N ARG A 449 -6.69 8.74 -19.97
CA ARG A 449 -5.56 9.26 -20.75
C ARG A 449 -6.00 10.13 -21.93
N ALA A 450 -7.10 9.79 -22.59
CA ALA A 450 -7.61 10.53 -23.74
C ALA A 450 -7.98 11.98 -23.38
N LEU A 451 -8.51 12.22 -22.18
CA LEU A 451 -8.79 13.57 -21.70
C LEU A 451 -7.51 14.41 -21.61
N TRP A 452 -6.46 13.85 -20.97
CA TRP A 452 -5.17 14.54 -20.91
C TRP A 452 -4.65 14.75 -22.34
N LEU A 453 -4.52 13.69 -23.14
CA LEU A 453 -4.05 13.80 -24.53
C LEU A 453 -4.81 14.85 -25.36
N ALA A 454 -6.11 15.02 -25.14
CA ALA A 454 -6.90 16.07 -25.77
C ALA A 454 -6.48 17.49 -25.32
N ILE A 455 -6.24 17.71 -24.02
CA ILE A 455 -5.72 18.98 -23.50
C ILE A 455 -4.35 19.29 -24.12
N ASN A 456 -3.44 18.31 -24.17
CA ASN A 456 -2.12 18.48 -24.80
C ASN A 456 -2.21 18.71 -26.31
N LEU A 457 -3.21 18.13 -26.98
CA LEU A 457 -3.46 18.37 -28.39
C LEU A 457 -3.95 19.80 -28.65
N VAL A 458 -4.84 20.33 -27.79
CA VAL A 458 -5.30 21.73 -27.89
C VAL A 458 -4.13 22.69 -27.74
N THR A 459 -3.22 22.44 -26.80
CA THR A 459 -2.04 23.29 -26.63
C THR A 459 -1.05 23.17 -27.78
N ALA A 460 -0.89 21.97 -28.35
CA ALA A 460 -0.09 21.77 -29.57
C ALA A 460 -0.65 22.56 -30.77
N PHE A 461 -1.98 22.61 -30.94
CA PHE A 461 -2.60 23.46 -31.97
C PHE A 461 -2.32 24.95 -31.74
N ALA A 462 -2.29 25.38 -30.49
CA ALA A 462 -1.99 26.77 -30.15
C ALA A 462 -0.54 27.14 -30.49
N ALA A 463 0.43 26.24 -30.26
CA ALA A 463 1.81 26.42 -30.72
C ALA A 463 1.92 26.39 -32.25
N ALA A 464 1.21 25.47 -32.93
CA ALA A 464 1.17 25.40 -34.40
C ALA A 464 0.58 26.67 -35.02
N TRP A 465 -0.41 27.29 -34.37
CA TRP A 465 -0.98 28.56 -34.82
C TRP A 465 0.08 29.68 -34.82
N VAL A 466 0.93 29.75 -33.78
CA VAL A 466 2.06 30.71 -33.74
C VAL A 466 3.01 30.50 -34.92
N ILE A 467 3.34 29.25 -35.26
CA ILE A 467 4.17 28.92 -36.43
C ILE A 467 3.50 29.42 -37.73
N GLY A 468 2.18 29.23 -37.85
CA GLY A 468 1.40 29.66 -39.01
C GLY A 468 1.47 31.18 -39.29
N LEU A 469 1.71 32.01 -38.27
CA LEU A 469 1.90 33.45 -38.44
C LEU A 469 3.16 33.79 -39.27
N PHE A 470 4.13 32.88 -39.34
CA PHE A 470 5.42 33.09 -40.00
C PHE A 470 5.62 32.20 -41.25
N GLN A 471 4.53 31.72 -41.86
CA GLN A 471 4.58 30.84 -43.05
C GLN A 471 5.43 31.43 -44.18
N SER A 472 5.32 32.73 -44.44
CA SER A 472 6.10 33.43 -45.48
C SER A 472 7.61 33.41 -45.21
N THR A 473 8.03 33.34 -43.95
CA THR A 473 9.44 33.26 -43.55
C THR A 473 9.97 31.84 -43.75
N LEU A 474 9.15 30.84 -43.40
CA LEU A 474 9.48 29.42 -43.59
C LEU A 474 9.63 29.04 -45.06
N GLU A 475 8.80 29.60 -45.94
CA GLU A 475 8.91 29.38 -47.39
C GLU A 475 10.20 29.94 -47.98
N ARG A 476 10.75 31.01 -47.39
CA ARG A 476 12.01 31.62 -47.82
C ARG A 476 13.23 30.87 -47.30
N VAL A 477 13.17 30.41 -46.05
CA VAL A 477 14.31 29.79 -45.37
C VAL A 477 13.88 28.46 -44.73
N VAL A 478 13.93 27.41 -45.54
CA VAL A 478 13.54 26.04 -45.12
C VAL A 478 14.40 25.53 -43.95
N ALA A 479 15.64 26.01 -43.82
CA ALA A 479 16.53 25.67 -42.71
C ALA A 479 15.93 25.98 -41.33
N LEU A 480 15.07 27.00 -41.22
CA LEU A 480 14.37 27.32 -39.97
C LEU A 480 13.51 26.14 -39.49
N ALA A 481 12.87 25.41 -40.41
CA ALA A 481 12.03 24.28 -40.04
C ALA A 481 12.82 23.10 -39.44
N VAL A 482 14.05 22.90 -39.91
CA VAL A 482 14.96 21.87 -39.37
C VAL A 482 15.42 22.23 -37.95
N LEU A 483 15.51 23.53 -37.66
CA LEU A 483 16.01 24.08 -36.40
C LEU A 483 14.92 24.24 -35.33
N MET A 484 13.66 24.33 -35.71
CA MET A 484 12.52 24.52 -34.80
C MET A 484 12.48 23.51 -33.62
N PRO A 485 12.67 22.19 -33.82
CA PRO A 485 12.64 21.22 -32.73
C PRO A 485 13.70 21.47 -31.65
N ILE A 486 14.85 22.04 -32.03
CA ILE A 486 15.95 22.34 -31.09
C ILE A 486 15.53 23.46 -30.14
N VAL A 487 14.93 24.53 -30.67
CA VAL A 487 14.49 25.68 -29.87
C VAL A 487 13.40 25.26 -28.88
N ALA A 488 12.38 24.54 -29.34
CA ALA A 488 11.29 24.03 -28.51
C ALA A 488 11.81 23.10 -27.40
N SER A 489 12.61 22.10 -27.77
CA SER A 489 13.15 21.11 -26.82
C SER A 489 14.00 21.76 -25.72
N MET A 490 14.88 22.70 -26.06
CA MET A 490 15.76 23.36 -25.09
C MET A 490 14.97 24.20 -24.08
N GLY A 491 13.93 24.91 -24.54
CA GLY A 491 13.04 25.67 -23.65
C GLY A 491 12.24 24.74 -22.73
N GLY A 492 11.60 23.71 -23.30
CA GLY A 492 10.78 22.76 -22.54
C GLY A 492 11.56 22.00 -21.46
N ILE A 493 12.80 21.57 -21.74
CA ILE A 493 13.66 20.86 -20.77
C ILE A 493 14.13 21.81 -19.66
N ALA A 494 14.64 23.00 -20.01
CA ALA A 494 15.11 23.97 -19.02
C ALA A 494 13.97 24.47 -18.12
N GLY A 495 12.81 24.71 -18.72
CA GLY A 495 11.60 25.07 -17.99
C GLY A 495 11.17 23.95 -17.05
N SER A 496 11.16 22.70 -17.53
CA SER A 496 10.70 21.56 -16.73
C SER A 496 11.60 21.33 -15.52
N GLN A 497 12.91 21.53 -15.65
CA GLN A 497 13.84 21.47 -14.52
C GLN A 497 13.51 22.53 -13.46
N THR A 498 13.25 23.76 -13.88
CA THR A 498 12.87 24.85 -12.98
C THR A 498 11.53 24.56 -12.32
N LEU A 499 10.54 24.12 -13.10
CA LEU A 499 9.21 23.71 -12.63
C LEU A 499 9.31 22.63 -11.56
N THR A 500 10.06 21.55 -11.80
CA THR A 500 10.22 20.46 -10.83
C THR A 500 10.84 20.94 -9.52
N LEU A 501 11.87 21.80 -9.59
CA LEU A 501 12.49 22.37 -8.39
C LEU A 501 11.52 23.25 -7.60
N VAL A 502 10.68 24.03 -8.30
CA VAL A 502 9.69 24.92 -7.68
C VAL A 502 8.53 24.12 -7.08
N VAL A 503 7.94 23.18 -7.80
CA VAL A 503 6.88 22.27 -7.30
C VAL A 503 7.33 21.53 -6.05
N ARG A 504 8.53 20.94 -6.09
CA ARG A 504 9.10 20.30 -4.90
C ARG A 504 9.34 21.31 -3.76
N GLY A 505 9.81 22.51 -4.08
CA GLY A 505 10.05 23.55 -3.10
C GLY A 505 8.77 24.04 -2.43
N MET A 506 7.66 24.09 -3.15
CA MET A 506 6.33 24.40 -2.61
C MET A 506 5.83 23.27 -1.70
N ALA A 507 5.93 22.01 -2.15
CA ALA A 507 5.54 20.83 -1.36
C ALA A 507 6.37 20.62 -0.08
N LEU A 508 7.53 21.28 0.04
CA LEU A 508 8.38 21.26 1.24
C LEU A 508 8.28 22.57 2.06
N GLY A 509 7.35 23.47 1.74
CA GLY A 509 7.18 24.77 2.41
C GLY A 509 8.37 25.74 2.23
N MET A 510 9.31 25.42 1.34
CA MET A 510 10.54 26.20 1.12
C MET A 510 10.35 27.36 0.15
N VAL A 511 9.34 27.31 -0.72
CA VAL A 511 9.01 28.40 -1.67
C VAL A 511 7.86 29.20 -1.10
N GLN A 512 8.08 30.50 -0.91
CA GLN A 512 7.09 31.42 -0.36
C GLN A 512 7.12 32.72 -1.16
N ASP A 513 6.03 33.49 -1.14
CA ASP A 513 5.92 34.77 -1.86
C ASP A 513 7.11 35.72 -1.60
N LYS A 514 7.67 35.68 -0.38
CA LYS A 514 8.80 36.52 0.04
C LYS A 514 10.12 36.14 -0.61
N ASN A 515 10.35 34.87 -0.93
CA ASN A 515 11.61 34.40 -1.52
C ASN A 515 11.52 34.16 -3.04
N ALA A 516 10.32 34.19 -3.62
CA ALA A 516 10.08 33.97 -5.05
C ALA A 516 10.92 34.89 -5.95
N ARG A 517 11.11 36.18 -5.60
CA ARG A 517 11.96 37.10 -6.39
C ARG A 517 13.44 36.71 -6.38
N ALA A 518 13.95 36.29 -5.23
CA ALA A 518 15.33 35.85 -5.11
C ALA A 518 15.56 34.55 -5.90
N LEU A 519 14.57 33.65 -5.87
CA LEU A 519 14.58 32.43 -6.66
C LEU A 519 14.54 32.74 -8.17
N LEU A 520 13.69 33.67 -8.62
CA LEU A 520 13.65 34.11 -10.01
C LEU A 520 14.98 34.68 -10.48
N ALA A 521 15.64 35.51 -9.67
CA ALA A 521 16.94 36.07 -10.01
C ALA A 521 18.03 34.99 -10.11
N LYS A 522 18.01 34.01 -9.20
CA LYS A 522 18.93 32.87 -9.21
C LYS A 522 18.72 32.01 -10.47
N GLU A 523 17.49 31.60 -10.75
CA GLU A 523 17.17 30.76 -11.92
C GLU A 523 17.36 31.52 -13.23
N GLY A 524 17.06 32.81 -13.27
CA GLY A 524 17.38 33.69 -14.40
C GLY A 524 18.89 33.79 -14.65
N GLY A 525 19.72 33.83 -13.61
CA GLY A 525 21.17 33.75 -13.71
C GLY A 525 21.66 32.42 -14.28
N ILE A 526 21.08 31.30 -13.83
CA ILE A 526 21.37 29.95 -14.34
C ILE A 526 20.99 29.85 -15.83
N ALA A 527 19.81 30.37 -16.20
CA ALA A 527 19.33 30.40 -17.57
C ALA A 527 20.19 31.28 -18.47
N LEU A 528 20.68 32.43 -17.99
CA LEU A 528 21.57 33.30 -18.75
C LEU A 528 22.92 32.64 -19.04
N ILE A 529 23.56 32.04 -18.02
CA ILE A 529 24.86 31.38 -18.16
C ILE A 529 24.77 30.17 -19.09
N ASN A 530 23.81 29.27 -18.85
CA ASN A 530 23.61 28.10 -19.69
C ASN A 530 23.09 28.47 -21.08
N GLY A 531 22.22 29.47 -21.16
CA GLY A 531 21.70 29.98 -22.42
C GLY A 531 22.79 30.55 -23.31
N MET A 532 23.73 31.32 -22.76
CA MET A 532 24.86 31.84 -23.53
C MET A 532 25.76 30.71 -24.06
N LEU A 533 26.05 29.71 -23.21
CA LEU A 533 26.85 28.55 -23.61
C LEU A 533 26.19 27.79 -24.77
N TRP A 534 24.92 27.43 -24.62
CA TRP A 534 24.20 26.64 -25.63
C TRP A 534 23.86 27.46 -26.87
N ALA A 535 23.60 28.76 -26.74
CA ALA A 535 23.44 29.66 -27.88
C ALA A 535 24.69 29.67 -28.76
N VAL A 536 25.89 29.76 -28.18
CA VAL A 536 27.15 29.72 -28.94
C VAL A 536 27.35 28.36 -29.62
N VAL A 537 27.12 27.26 -28.89
CA VAL A 537 27.27 25.90 -29.44
C VAL A 537 26.32 25.69 -30.62
N VAL A 538 25.04 26.00 -30.45
CA VAL A 538 24.02 25.79 -31.48
C VAL A 538 24.21 26.76 -32.65
N ALA A 539 24.55 28.03 -32.39
CA ALA A 539 24.86 28.99 -33.45
C ALA A 539 26.04 28.53 -34.30
N SER A 540 27.10 27.99 -33.67
CA SER A 540 28.28 27.47 -34.37
C SER A 540 27.95 26.24 -35.22
N LEU A 541 27.13 25.32 -34.67
CA LEU A 541 26.67 24.14 -35.39
C LEU A 541 25.77 24.51 -36.58
N ALA A 542 24.83 25.44 -36.38
CA ALA A 542 23.96 25.94 -37.44
C ALA A 542 24.76 26.64 -38.54
N PHE A 543 25.74 27.47 -38.18
CA PHE A 543 26.65 28.08 -39.14
C PHE A 543 27.44 27.03 -39.93
N ALA A 544 28.01 26.02 -39.26
CA ALA A 544 28.75 24.95 -39.92
C ALA A 544 27.88 24.10 -40.84
N TRP A 545 26.60 23.91 -40.49
CA TRP A 545 25.67 23.07 -41.24
C TRP A 545 25.06 23.77 -42.46
N PHE A 546 24.63 25.02 -42.29
CA PHE A 546 23.91 25.78 -43.33
C PHE A 546 24.80 26.77 -44.08
N GLY A 547 26.02 27.04 -43.61
CA GLY A 547 26.96 27.98 -44.22
C GLY A 547 26.59 29.46 -44.05
N ASP A 548 25.51 29.76 -43.32
CA ASP A 548 24.98 31.11 -43.13
C ASP A 548 25.08 31.53 -41.66
N TRP A 549 25.85 32.60 -41.41
CA TRP A 549 26.07 33.13 -40.06
C TRP A 549 24.82 33.83 -39.50
N GLN A 550 23.93 34.32 -40.37
CA GLN A 550 22.67 34.96 -39.97
C GLN A 550 21.74 33.93 -39.34
N ILE A 551 21.62 32.73 -39.92
CA ILE A 551 20.86 31.61 -39.34
C ILE A 551 21.43 31.23 -37.97
N GLY A 552 22.76 31.13 -37.87
CA GLY A 552 23.45 30.86 -36.60
C GLY A 552 23.16 31.92 -35.53
N ALA A 553 23.21 33.20 -35.88
CA ALA A 553 22.92 34.29 -34.95
C ALA A 553 21.45 34.29 -34.50
N VAL A 554 20.51 34.07 -35.43
CA VAL A 554 19.07 34.02 -35.14
C VAL A 554 18.75 32.87 -34.17
N ILE A 555 19.24 31.65 -34.43
CA ILE A 555 18.97 30.52 -33.51
C ILE A 555 19.63 30.72 -32.15
N GLY A 556 20.85 31.25 -32.11
CA GLY A 556 21.54 31.53 -30.85
C GLY A 556 20.77 32.53 -29.98
N ALA A 557 20.30 33.64 -30.58
CA ALA A 557 19.48 34.63 -29.89
C ALA A 557 18.13 34.06 -29.45
N ALA A 558 17.49 33.27 -30.30
CA ALA A 558 16.22 32.63 -29.98
C ALA A 558 16.32 31.64 -28.81
N ILE A 559 17.37 30.82 -28.78
CA ILE A 559 17.63 29.90 -27.65
C ILE A 559 17.85 30.67 -26.36
N LEU A 560 18.63 31.77 -26.39
CA LEU A 560 18.86 32.58 -25.21
C LEU A 560 17.56 33.17 -24.65
N ILE A 561 16.73 33.75 -25.52
CA ILE A 561 15.42 34.28 -25.14
C ILE A 561 14.53 33.17 -24.60
N ASN A 562 14.46 32.03 -25.29
CA ASN A 562 13.59 30.92 -24.89
C ASN A 562 13.99 30.35 -23.52
N LEU A 563 15.29 30.23 -23.22
CA LEU A 563 15.76 29.75 -21.92
C LEU A 563 15.44 30.72 -20.78
N LEU A 564 15.55 32.03 -21.01
CA LEU A 564 15.16 33.03 -20.01
C LEU A 564 13.66 32.98 -19.74
N VAL A 565 12.84 32.85 -20.79
CA VAL A 565 11.39 32.70 -20.66
C VAL A 565 11.04 31.39 -19.97
N ALA A 566 11.72 30.29 -20.29
CA ALA A 566 11.52 28.99 -19.65
C ALA A 566 11.80 29.04 -18.15
N ALA A 567 12.85 29.73 -17.69
CA ALA A 567 13.11 29.93 -16.26
C ALA A 567 12.03 30.79 -15.59
N CYS A 568 11.55 31.84 -16.26
CA CYS A 568 10.45 32.66 -15.75
C CYS A 568 9.15 31.86 -15.65
N ALA A 569 8.79 31.12 -16.70
CA ALA A 569 7.59 30.29 -16.75
C ALA A 569 7.66 29.13 -15.74
N GLY A 570 8.81 28.47 -15.61
CA GLY A 570 9.03 27.39 -14.64
C GLY A 570 8.83 27.81 -13.18
N LEU A 571 9.02 29.09 -12.87
CA LEU A 571 8.67 29.65 -11.55
C LEU A 571 7.24 30.19 -11.50
N ALA A 572 6.82 30.95 -12.51
CA ALA A 572 5.55 31.68 -12.48
C ALA A 572 4.33 30.77 -12.64
N VAL A 573 4.39 29.77 -13.52
CA VAL A 573 3.28 28.83 -13.78
C VAL A 573 2.83 28.12 -12.50
N PRO A 574 3.70 27.42 -11.75
CA PRO A 574 3.27 26.71 -10.55
C PRO A 574 2.69 27.65 -9.47
N LEU A 575 3.31 28.82 -9.24
CA LEU A 575 2.80 29.81 -8.27
C LEU A 575 1.45 30.41 -8.67
N LEU A 576 1.20 30.57 -9.98
CA LEU A 576 -0.09 31.04 -10.49
C LEU A 576 -1.17 29.97 -10.33
N LEU A 577 -0.84 28.70 -10.61
CA LEU A 577 -1.75 27.57 -10.45
C LEU A 577 -2.20 27.39 -9.00
N GLU A 578 -1.26 27.44 -8.05
CA GLU A 578 -1.54 27.37 -6.62
C GLU A 578 -2.50 28.48 -6.17
N ARG A 579 -2.30 29.71 -6.64
CA ARG A 579 -3.18 30.85 -6.31
C ARG A 579 -4.61 30.72 -6.84
N VAL A 580 -4.81 29.98 -7.93
CA VAL A 580 -6.16 29.72 -8.47
C VAL A 580 -6.75 28.38 -7.99
N GLY A 581 -6.05 27.68 -7.08
CA GLY A 581 -6.49 26.41 -6.51
C GLY A 581 -6.37 25.22 -7.46
N VAL A 582 -5.51 25.31 -8.49
CA VAL A 582 -5.21 24.19 -9.39
C VAL A 582 -3.87 23.59 -8.99
N ASP A 583 -3.81 22.27 -8.88
CA ASP A 583 -2.59 21.55 -8.51
C ASP A 583 -1.44 21.80 -9.52
N PRO A 584 -0.34 22.43 -9.09
CA PRO A 584 0.82 22.69 -9.93
C PRO A 584 1.52 21.44 -10.45
N ALA A 585 1.48 20.32 -9.72
CA ALA A 585 2.11 19.07 -10.13
C ALA A 585 1.36 18.42 -11.31
N LEU A 586 0.04 18.62 -11.38
CA LEU A 586 -0.81 18.08 -12.44
C LEU A 586 -0.74 18.88 -13.74
N ALA A 587 -0.87 20.20 -13.66
CA ALA A 587 -1.04 21.06 -14.85
C ALA A 587 0.24 21.82 -15.25
N GLY A 588 1.21 21.94 -14.35
CA GLY A 588 2.39 22.78 -14.55
C GLY A 588 3.22 22.38 -15.78
N GLY A 589 3.40 21.09 -16.01
CA GLY A 589 4.24 20.58 -17.09
C GLY A 589 3.74 20.97 -18.48
N VAL A 590 2.45 20.76 -18.75
CA VAL A 590 1.88 21.05 -20.08
C VAL A 590 1.68 22.54 -20.31
N ILE A 591 1.27 23.29 -19.29
CA ILE A 591 1.15 24.75 -19.42
C ILE A 591 2.53 25.35 -19.70
N LEU A 592 3.56 24.89 -18.97
CA LEU A 592 4.93 25.31 -19.19
C LEU A 592 5.38 25.04 -20.64
N THR A 593 5.26 23.80 -21.13
CA THR A 593 5.74 23.45 -22.48
C THR A 593 5.01 24.26 -23.55
N THR A 594 3.71 24.49 -23.36
CA THR A 594 2.92 25.35 -24.25
C THR A 594 3.46 26.77 -24.31
N VAL A 595 3.74 27.37 -23.16
CA VAL A 595 4.31 28.73 -23.06
C VAL A 595 5.70 28.77 -23.71
N THR A 596 6.56 27.80 -23.42
CA THR A 596 7.92 27.76 -24.00
C THR A 596 7.90 27.51 -25.51
N ASP A 597 6.96 26.71 -26.01
CA ASP A 597 6.84 26.45 -27.46
C ASP A 597 6.32 27.70 -28.18
N MET A 598 5.26 28.32 -27.69
CA MET A 598 4.73 29.56 -28.26
C MET A 598 5.78 30.66 -28.29
N VAL A 599 6.44 30.93 -27.16
CA VAL A 599 7.42 32.01 -27.08
C VAL A 599 8.70 31.64 -27.83
N GLY A 600 9.13 30.38 -27.79
CA GLY A 600 10.28 29.88 -28.53
C GLY A 600 10.10 30.02 -30.05
N PHE A 601 8.98 29.56 -30.60
CA PHE A 601 8.68 29.71 -32.02
C PHE A 601 8.49 31.16 -32.42
N PHE A 602 7.79 31.96 -31.61
CA PHE A 602 7.62 33.38 -31.86
C PHE A 602 8.95 34.13 -31.88
N ALA A 603 9.83 33.89 -30.90
CA ALA A 603 11.15 34.52 -30.83
C ALA A 603 12.02 34.08 -32.01
N PHE A 604 12.06 32.78 -32.32
CA PHE A 604 12.89 32.25 -33.39
C PHE A 604 12.45 32.74 -34.78
N LEU A 605 11.17 32.56 -35.12
CA LEU A 605 10.63 32.93 -36.43
C LEU A 605 10.47 34.44 -36.57
N GLY A 606 10.16 35.15 -35.48
CA GLY A 606 10.11 36.61 -35.46
C GLY A 606 11.48 37.23 -35.70
N LEU A 607 12.54 36.74 -35.04
CA LEU A 607 13.91 37.19 -35.30
C LEU A 607 14.34 36.84 -36.73
N ALA A 608 14.01 35.64 -37.20
CA ALA A 608 14.29 35.24 -38.58
C ALA A 608 13.63 36.19 -39.58
N SER A 609 12.34 36.52 -39.41
CA SER A 609 11.60 37.41 -40.32
C SER A 609 12.13 38.85 -40.35
N ILE A 610 12.84 39.29 -39.30
CA ILE A 610 13.44 40.63 -39.24
C ILE A 610 14.82 40.64 -39.90
N VAL A 611 15.57 39.54 -39.78
CA VAL A 611 17.00 39.45 -40.17
C VAL A 611 17.21 38.87 -41.57
N LEU A 612 16.34 37.95 -42.00
CA LEU A 612 16.38 37.20 -43.27
C LEU A 612 15.23 37.64 -44.19
#